data_AF-A0A969SHW9-F1
#
_entry.id   AF-A0A969SHW9-F1
#
_cell.length_a   1.000
_cell.length_b   1.000
_cell.length_c   1.000
_cell.angle_alpha   90.00
_cell.angle_beta   90.00
_cell.angle_gamma   90.00
#
_symmetry.space_group_name_H-M   'P 1'
#
loop_
_entity.id
_entity.type
_entity.pdbx_description
1 polymer ?
#
loop_
_entity_poly.entity_id
_entity_poly.type
_entity_poly.pdbx_seq_one_letter_code
_entity_poly.pdbx_strand_id
1 'polypeptide(L)' 'LDTQIPGKTGVFFKRQTPESLQAALLEAREIYWDYENIRNHAVTNFSEEAFFKKVQQVIEQACTVNTLSI' A
#
# COMPACT_ATOMS: atom_id res chain seq x y z
N LEU A 1 5.85 1.02 -5.85
CA LEU A 1 5.48 1.81 -4.66
C LEU A 1 3.99 1.60 -4.47
N ASP A 2 3.61 0.37 -4.10
CA ASP A 2 2.22 -0.09 -4.05
C ASP A 2 1.59 0.15 -2.67
N THR A 3 1.97 1.26 -2.05
CA THR A 3 1.48 1.65 -0.71
C THR A 3 0.26 2.55 -0.79
N GLN A 4 -0.03 3.10 -1.98
CA GLN A 4 -1.09 4.07 -2.20
C GLN A 4 -2.10 3.55 -3.23
N ILE A 5 -3.38 3.59 -2.87
CA ILE A 5 -4.51 3.30 -3.75
C ILE A 5 -5.14 4.66 -4.16
N PRO A 6 -5.09 5.02 -5.46
CA PRO A 6 -5.65 6.27 -5.96
C PRO A 6 -7.11 6.48 -5.54
N GLY A 7 -7.42 7.67 -5.05
CA GLY A 7 -8.77 8.05 -4.62
C GLY A 7 -9.23 7.39 -3.32
N LYS A 8 -8.41 6.53 -2.69
CA LYS A 8 -8.73 5.89 -1.42
C LYS A 8 -7.76 6.27 -0.31
N THR A 9 -6.46 6.13 -0.57
CA THR A 9 -5.42 6.44 0.42
C THR A 9 -4.54 7.61 0.00
N GLY A 10 -4.69 8.09 -1.25
CA GLY A 10 -3.98 9.26 -1.75
C GLY A 10 -4.36 9.60 -3.19
N VAL A 11 -3.76 10.67 -3.71
CA VAL A 11 -3.88 11.12 -5.11
C VAL A 11 -2.50 11.10 -5.74
N PHE A 12 -2.38 10.54 -6.94
CA PHE A 12 -1.15 10.61 -7.71
C PHE A 12 -1.13 11.84 -8.61
N PHE A 13 0.02 12.49 -8.73
CA PHE A 13 0.27 13.52 -9.72
C PHE A 13 1.26 13.01 -10.76
N LYS A 14 0.99 13.29 -12.04
CA LYS A 14 1.65 12.62 -13.18
C LYS A 14 3.04 13.18 -13.49
N ARG A 15 3.36 14.41 -13.06
CA ARG A 15 4.65 15.06 -13.30
C ARG A 15 5.12 15.78 -12.05
N GLN A 16 6.42 15.79 -11.78
CA GLN A 16 7.01 16.54 -10.66
C GLN A 16 7.11 18.04 -10.97
N THR A 17 5.98 18.68 -11.28
CA THR A 17 5.90 20.13 -11.52
C THR A 17 4.91 20.79 -10.54
N PRO A 18 5.08 22.09 -10.24
CA PRO A 18 4.17 22.81 -9.36
C PRO A 18 2.70 22.74 -9.81
N GLU A 19 2.45 22.82 -11.12
CA GLU A 19 1.10 22.81 -11.69
C GLU A 19 0.43 21.45 -11.51
N SER A 20 1.18 20.36 -11.72
CA SER A 20 0.66 19.01 -11.52
C SER A 20 0.39 18.73 -10.04
N LEU A 21 1.19 19.30 -9.13
CA LEU A 21 0.94 19.20 -7.69
C LEU A 21 -0.30 20.02 -7.29
N GLN A 22 -0.44 21.24 -7.80
CA GLN A 22 -1.61 22.09 -7.56
C GLN A 22 -2.90 21.38 -8.01
N ALA A 23 -2.90 20.79 -9.21
CA ALA A 23 -4.06 20.06 -9.72
C ALA A 23 -4.44 18.87 -8.81
N ALA A 24 -3.46 18.11 -8.33
CA ALA A 24 -3.71 16.99 -7.41
C ALA A 24 -4.22 17.45 -6.03
N LEU A 25 -3.78 18.61 -5.54
CA LEU A 25 -4.32 19.20 -4.32
C LEU A 25 -5.78 19.63 -4.48
N LEU A 26 -6.15 20.19 -5.64
CA LEU A 26 -7.54 20.52 -5.94
C LEU A 26 -8.40 19.25 -6.03
N GLU A 27 -7.93 18.21 -6.71
CA GLU A 27 -8.61 16.90 -6.76
C GLU A 27 -8.79 16.30 -5.36
N ALA A 28 -7.74 16.33 -4.52
CA ALA A 28 -7.79 15.77 -3.17
C ALA A 28 -8.83 16.44 -2.26
N ARG A 29 -9.17 17.71 -2.51
CA ARG A 29 -10.20 18.44 -1.76
C ARG A 29 -11.62 17.97 -2.06
N GLU A 30 -11.85 17.42 -3.25
CA GLU A 30 -13.16 16.94 -3.69
C GLU A 30 -13.42 15.49 -3.24
N ILE A 31 -12.40 14.80 -2.71
CA ILE A 31 -12.51 13.42 -2.24
C ILE A 31 -13.05 13.41 -0.81
N TYR A 32 -14.11 12.63 -0.58
CA TYR A 32 -14.54 12.27 0.76
C TYR A 32 -13.62 11.18 1.33
N TRP A 33 -12.83 11.54 2.34
CA TRP A 33 -11.85 10.63 2.94
C TRP A 33 -12.48 9.77 4.04
N ASP A 34 -12.55 8.46 3.79
CA ASP A 34 -12.87 7.47 4.81
C ASP A 34 -11.62 7.14 5.64
N TYR A 35 -11.42 7.92 6.71
CA TYR A 35 -10.25 7.78 7.59
C TYR A 35 -10.14 6.42 8.27
N GLU A 36 -11.27 5.78 8.56
CA GLU A 36 -11.27 4.45 9.14
C GLU A 36 -10.74 3.43 8.14
N ASN A 37 -11.22 3.48 6.89
CA ASN A 37 -10.74 2.61 5.83
C ASN A 37 -9.25 2.83 5.53
N ILE A 38 -8.79 4.09 5.47
CA ILE A 38 -7.39 4.43 5.26
C ILE A 38 -6.51 3.84 6.37
N ARG A 39 -6.92 4.00 7.63
CA ARG A 39 -6.21 3.44 8.78
C ARG A 39 -6.18 1.92 8.74
N ASN A 40 -7.32 1.29 8.47
CA ASN A 40 -7.43 -0.16 8.39
C ASN A 40 -6.54 -0.71 7.26
N HIS A 41 -6.52 -0.06 6.10
CA HIS A 41 -5.61 -0.42 5.01
C HIS A 41 -4.15 -0.39 5.47
N ALA A 42 -3.74 0.65 6.18
CA ALA A 42 -2.38 0.78 6.69
C ALA A 42 -2.02 -0.34 7.69
N VAL A 43 -2.88 -0.58 8.69
CA VAL A 43 -2.66 -1.60 9.72
C VAL A 43 -2.60 -3.00 9.11
N THR A 44 -3.53 -3.34 8.21
CA THR A 44 -3.61 -4.67 7.61
C THR A 44 -2.41 -4.98 6.71
N ASN A 45 -1.84 -3.98 6.03
CA ASN A 45 -0.82 -4.22 5.01
C ASN A 45 0.61 -3.89 5.44
N PHE A 46 0.78 -2.95 6.36
CA PHE A 46 2.07 -2.33 6.70
C PHE A 46 2.37 -2.30 8.20
N SER A 47 1.63 -3.03 9.04
CA SER A 47 2.03 -3.28 10.43
C SER A 47 3.22 -4.24 10.50
N GLU A 48 3.97 -4.20 11.62
CA GLU A 48 5.02 -5.18 11.90
C GLU A 48 4.48 -6.61 11.86
N GLU A 49 3.29 -6.84 12.43
CA GLU A 49 2.61 -8.14 12.40
C GLU A 49 2.39 -8.60 10.95
N ALA A 50 1.83 -7.74 10.09
CA ALA A 50 1.63 -8.04 8.68
C ALA A 50 2.95 -8.30 7.94
N PHE A 51 4.00 -7.55 8.28
CA PHE A 51 5.34 -7.75 7.73
C PHE A 51 5.92 -9.11 8.11
N PHE A 52 6.02 -9.42 9.41
CA PHE A 52 6.60 -10.68 9.88
C PHE A 52 5.80 -11.89 9.41
N LYS A 53 4.47 -11.79 9.37
CA LYS A 53 3.61 -12.84 8.80
C LYS A 53 3.95 -13.13 7.34
N LYS A 54 4.10 -12.09 6.50
CA LYS A 54 4.46 -12.25 5.08
C LYS A 54 5.86 -12.84 4.93
N VAL A 55 6.84 -12.38 5.72
CA VAL A 55 8.21 -12.93 5.69
C VAL A 55 8.21 -14.41 6.06
N GLN A 56 7.51 -14.79 7.14
CA GLN A 56 7.41 -16.17 7.57
C GLN A 56 6.78 -17.05 6.48
N GLN A 57 5.68 -16.60 5.86
CA GLN A 57 5.03 -17.34 4.77
C GLN A 57 5.98 -17.59 3.59
N VAL A 58 6.79 -16.60 3.21
CA VAL A 58 7.77 -16.75 2.13
C VAL A 58 8.86 -17.77 2.51
N ILE A 59 9.35 -17.73 3.75
CA ILE A 59 10.33 -18.70 4.26
C ILE A 59 9.75 -20.12 4.23
N GLU A 60 8.54 -20.31 4.77
CA GLU A 60 7.85 -21.60 4.78
C GLU A 60 7.66 -22.16 3.38
N GLN A 61 7.22 -21.33 2.42
CA GLN A 61 7.09 -21.74 1.02
C GLN A 61 8.43 -22.17 0.42
N ALA A 62 9.50 -21.40 0.64
CA ALA A 62 10.82 -21.73 0.11
C ALA A 62 11.37 -23.04 0.69
N CYS A 63 11.19 -23.28 2.00
CA CYS A 63 11.64 -24.50 2.66
C CYS A 63 10.79 -25.73 2.29
N THR A 64 9.48 -25.57 2.13
CA THR A 64 8.57 -26.68 1.78
C THR A 64 8.82 -27.17 0.36
N VAL A 65 9.05 -26.25 -0.58
CA VAL A 65 9.43 -26.58 -1.97
C VAL A 65 10.73 -27.38 -2.01
N ASN A 66 11.70 -27.06 -1.16
CA ASN A 66 12.98 -27.78 -1.11
C ASN A 66 12.87 -29.19 -0.53
N THR A 67 11.81 -29.48 0.25
CA THR A 67 11.63 -30.79 0.90
C THR A 67 10.92 -31.81 0.00
N LEU A 68 10.22 -31.35 -1.05
CA LEU A 68 9.52 -32.20 -2.03
C LEU A 68 10.37 -32.58 -3.25
N SER A 69 11.60 -32.05 -3.34
CA SER A 69 12.55 -32.28 -4.43
C SER A 69 13.74 -33.19 -4.05
N ILE A 70 13.62 -33.96 -2.96
CA ILE A 70 14.59 -34.98 -2.53
C ILE A 70 13.94 -36.35 -2.53
#